data_AF-A0A1H8G2B5-F1
#
_entry.id   AF-A0A1H8G2B5-F1
#
_cell.length_a   1.000
_cell.length_b   1.000
_cell.length_c   1.000
_cell.angle_alpha   90.00
_cell.angle_beta   90.00
_cell.angle_gamma   90.00
#
_symmetry.space_group_name_H-M   'P 1'
#
loop_
_entity.id
_entity.type
_entity.pdbx_description
1 polymer ?
#
loop_
_entity_poly.entity_id
_entity_poly.type
_entity_poly.pdbx_seq_one_letter_code
_entity_poly.pdbx_strand_id
1 'polypeptide(L)'
;MSQTQPSFVELATELHRLHDAREAVIGQALDTLEASHPPLAQLVLSCVGDRRRAAHWLVMPQRAFAGRNACDMLADGDIDGVWEQVVLKQLGIAASF
;
A
#
# COMPACT_ATOMS: atom_id res chain seq x y z
N MET A 1 11.32 -27.10 -27.18
CA MET A 1 12.10 -26.65 -26.01
C MET A 1 11.45 -27.28 -24.79
N SER A 2 12.06 -28.32 -24.22
CA SER A 2 11.52 -28.97 -23.03
C SER A 2 11.68 -28.01 -21.85
N GLN A 3 10.58 -27.49 -21.31
CA GLN A 3 10.63 -26.76 -20.05
C GLN A 3 10.80 -27.79 -18.94
N THR A 4 11.99 -27.86 -18.36
CA THR A 4 12.23 -28.57 -17.11
C THR A 4 11.40 -27.90 -16.03
N GLN A 5 10.55 -28.67 -15.34
CA GLN A 5 9.72 -28.15 -14.26
C GLN A 5 10.63 -27.67 -13.12
N PRO A 6 10.40 -26.46 -12.58
CA PRO A 6 11.25 -25.91 -11.52
C PRO A 6 11.14 -26.76 -10.26
N SER A 7 12.26 -26.93 -9.57
CA SER A 7 12.32 -27.52 -8.24
C SER A 7 11.68 -26.59 -7.19
N PHE A 8 11.27 -27.15 -6.05
CA PHE A 8 10.74 -26.35 -4.95
C PHE A 8 11.76 -25.35 -4.38
N VAL A 9 13.06 -25.65 -4.47
CA VAL A 9 14.12 -24.73 -4.05
C VAL A 9 14.14 -23.50 -4.96
N GLU A 10 14.09 -23.70 -6.28
CA GLU A 10 14.03 -22.60 -7.25
C GLU A 10 12.77 -21.75 -7.05
N LEU A 11 11.62 -22.39 -6.80
CA LEU A 11 10.37 -21.68 -6.50
C LEU A 11 10.47 -20.85 -5.20
N ALA A 12 11.04 -21.41 -4.13
CA ALA A 12 11.19 -20.70 -2.86
C ALA A 12 12.15 -19.51 -2.98
N THR A 13 13.26 -19.66 -3.71
CA THR A 13 14.19 -18.56 -4.00
C THR A 13 13.51 -17.46 -4.79
N GLU A 14 12.74 -17.82 -5.81
CA GLU A 14 12.03 -16.83 -6.64
C GLU A 14 10.94 -16.11 -5.84
N LEU A 15 10.21 -16.82 -4.98
CA LEU A 15 9.23 -16.20 -4.08
C LEU A 15 9.86 -15.18 -3.13
N HIS A 16 11.02 -15.48 -2.54
CA HIS A 16 11.74 -14.51 -1.70
C HIS A 16 12.19 -13.30 -2.52
N ARG A 17 12.76 -13.52 -3.71
CA ARG A 17 13.18 -12.42 -4.60
C ARG A 17 12.01 -11.50 -4.98
N LEU A 18 10.86 -12.07 -5.32
CA LEU A 18 9.65 -11.33 -5.65
C LEU A 18 9.06 -10.63 -4.42
N HIS A 19 9.12 -11.26 -3.25
CA HIS A 19 8.71 -10.64 -1.99
C HIS A 19 9.57 -9.40 -1.69
N ASP A 20 10.89 -9.52 -1.74
CA ASP A 20 11.81 -8.41 -1.48
C ASP A 20 11.61 -7.26 -2.49
N ALA A 21 11.45 -7.60 -3.77
CA ALA A 21 11.14 -6.62 -4.81
C ALA A 21 9.80 -5.90 -4.55
N ARG A 22 8.78 -6.65 -4.11
CA ARG A 22 7.48 -6.08 -3.74
C ARG A 22 7.61 -5.15 -2.53
N GLU A 23 8.29 -5.55 -1.47
CA GLU A 23 8.46 -4.73 -0.27
C GLU A 23 9.23 -3.43 -0.59
N ALA A 24 10.21 -3.47 -1.49
CA ALA A 24 10.91 -2.28 -1.96
C ALA A 24 9.95 -1.29 -2.66
N VAL A 25 9.08 -1.78 -3.54
CA VAL A 25 8.05 -0.95 -4.21
C VAL A 25 7.04 -0.40 -3.20
N ILE A 26 6.67 -1.18 -2.18
CA ILE A 26 5.77 -0.71 -1.12
C ILE A 26 6.39 0.48 -0.38
N GLY A 27 7.68 0.44 -0.05
CA GLY A 27 8.39 1.58 0.54
C GLY A 27 8.31 2.83 -0.33
N GLN A 28 8.49 2.67 -1.65
CA GLN A 28 8.44 3.78 -2.62
C GLN A 28 7.06 4.45 -2.71
N ALA A 29 5.98 3.74 -2.39
CA ALA A 29 4.64 4.33 -2.38
C ALA A 29 4.54 5.47 -1.37
N LEU A 30 5.11 5.30 -0.17
CA LEU A 30 5.14 6.35 0.84
C LEU A 30 6.15 7.44 0.50
N ASP A 31 7.34 7.10 -0.03
CA ASP A 31 8.31 8.10 -0.53
C ASP A 31 7.64 9.03 -1.57
N THR A 32 6.86 8.45 -2.48
CA THR A 32 6.15 9.17 -3.54
C THR A 32 5.06 10.06 -2.95
N LEU A 33 4.31 9.57 -1.96
CA LEU A 33 3.29 10.37 -1.28
C LEU A 33 3.90 11.55 -0.52
N GLU A 34 5.04 11.34 0.17
CA GLU A 34 5.78 12.40 0.86
C GLU A 34 6.27 13.48 -0.10
N ALA A 35 6.76 13.09 -1.28
CA ALA A 35 7.24 14.03 -2.29
C ALA A 35 6.10 14.81 -2.98
N SER A 36 4.97 14.15 -3.25
CA SER A 36 3.86 14.72 -4.02
C SER A 36 2.82 15.45 -3.15
N HIS A 37 2.52 14.94 -1.97
CA HIS A 37 1.49 15.45 -1.06
C HIS A 37 1.94 15.37 0.41
N PRO A 38 2.93 16.19 0.83
CA PRO A 38 3.50 16.13 2.18
C PRO A 38 2.48 16.17 3.34
N PRO A 39 1.43 17.01 3.31
CA PRO A 39 0.44 17.04 4.39
C PRO A 39 -0.32 15.71 4.55
N LEU A 40 -0.68 15.06 3.44
CA LEU A 40 -1.37 13.77 3.47
C LEU A 40 -0.43 12.66 3.95
N ALA A 41 0.83 12.67 3.50
CA ALA A 41 1.83 11.73 4.01
C ALA A 41 2.01 11.83 5.53
N GLN A 42 2.09 13.06 6.05
CA GLN A 42 2.19 13.31 7.48
C GLN A 42 0.96 12.81 8.24
N LEU A 43 -0.24 13.00 7.68
CA LEU A 43 -1.47 12.47 8.28
C LEU A 43 -1.46 10.94 8.32
N VAL A 44 -1.08 10.28 7.22
CA VAL A 44 -0.98 8.82 7.16
C VAL A 44 -0.01 8.30 8.21
N LEU A 45 1.17 8.89 8.35
CA LEU A 45 2.13 8.53 9.39
C LEU A 45 1.56 8.72 10.80
N SER A 46 0.94 9.86 11.06
CA SER A 46 0.36 10.15 12.38
C SER A 46 -0.77 9.20 12.77
N CYS A 47 -1.59 8.77 11.80
CA CYS A 47 -2.79 7.97 12.06
C CYS A 47 -2.59 6.46 11.89
N VAL A 48 -1.75 6.03 10.95
CA VAL A 48 -1.52 4.60 10.66
C VAL A 48 -0.37 4.02 11.48
N GLY A 49 0.59 4.87 11.86
CA GLY A 49 1.75 4.52 12.69
C GLY A 49 3.07 4.67 11.95
N ASP A 50 3.99 3.75 12.20
CA ASP A 50 5.33 3.82 11.61
C ASP A 50 5.33 3.78 10.07
N ARG A 51 6.47 4.14 9.48
CA ARG A 51 6.69 4.21 8.03
C ARG A 51 6.28 2.92 7.32
N ARG A 52 6.61 1.76 7.89
CA ARG A 52 6.30 0.46 7.29
C ARG A 52 4.80 0.26 7.25
N ARG A 53 4.10 0.47 8.37
CA ARG A 53 2.64 0.33 8.45
C ARG A 53 1.92 1.31 7.51
N ALA A 54 2.38 2.55 7.45
CA ALA A 54 1.87 3.57 6.53
C ALA A 54 2.02 3.13 5.06
N ALA A 55 3.22 2.73 4.65
CA ALA A 55 3.50 2.26 3.29
C ALA A 55 2.64 1.04 2.92
N HIS A 56 2.52 0.05 3.80
CA HIS A 56 1.64 -1.10 3.57
C HIS A 56 0.17 -0.69 3.48
N TRP A 57 -0.30 0.23 4.33
CA TRP A 57 -1.68 0.67 4.28
C TRP A 57 -2.04 1.30 2.92
N LEU A 58 -1.12 2.07 2.33
CA LEU A 58 -1.33 2.70 1.02
C LEU A 58 -1.62 1.68 -0.09
N VAL A 59 -0.95 0.53 -0.07
CA VAL A 59 -1.02 -0.47 -1.14
C VAL A 59 -2.00 -1.62 -0.86
N MET A 60 -2.48 -1.76 0.37
CA MET A 60 -3.39 -2.84 0.72
C MET A 60 -4.82 -2.53 0.26
N PRO A 61 -5.54 -3.50 -0.34
CA PRO A 61 -6.96 -3.37 -0.66
C PRO A 61 -7.80 -2.93 0.54
N GLN A 62 -8.67 -1.95 0.34
CA GLN A 62 -9.53 -1.40 1.38
C GLN A 62 -10.98 -1.44 0.92
N ARG A 63 -11.87 -1.92 1.80
CA ARG A 63 -13.32 -1.98 1.50
C ARG A 63 -13.88 -0.59 1.22
N ALA A 64 -13.38 0.43 1.91
CA ALA A 64 -13.75 1.83 1.71
C ALA A 64 -13.46 2.35 0.30
N PHE A 65 -12.51 1.72 -0.42
CA PHE A 65 -12.18 2.03 -1.81
C PHE A 65 -12.73 0.97 -2.78
N ALA A 66 -13.83 0.31 -2.42
CA ALA A 66 -14.44 -0.77 -3.19
C ALA A 66 -13.45 -1.91 -3.55
N GLY A 67 -12.51 -2.21 -2.65
CA GLY A 67 -11.48 -3.24 -2.84
C GLY A 67 -10.21 -2.76 -3.55
N ARG A 68 -10.14 -1.49 -3.95
CA ARG A 68 -8.91 -0.83 -4.42
C ARG A 68 -8.03 -0.40 -3.24
N ASN A 69 -6.81 0.02 -3.53
CA ASN A 69 -5.90 0.57 -2.52
C ASN A 69 -5.81 2.11 -2.63
N ALA A 70 -5.16 2.77 -1.66
CA ALA A 70 -5.05 4.23 -1.65
C ALA A 70 -4.20 4.77 -2.80
N CYS A 71 -3.17 4.04 -3.26
CA CYS A 71 -2.40 4.43 -4.44
C CYS A 71 -3.26 4.48 -5.70
N ASP A 72 -4.20 3.54 -5.85
CA ASP A 72 -5.15 3.55 -6.97
C ASP A 72 -6.04 4.80 -6.92
N MET A 73 -6.51 5.20 -5.73
CA MET A 73 -7.32 6.41 -5.56
C MET A 73 -6.52 7.68 -5.84
N LEU A 74 -5.27 7.75 -5.38
CA LEU A 74 -4.36 8.86 -5.64
C LEU A 74 -4.02 8.99 -7.13
N ALA A 75 -3.89 7.87 -7.84
CA ALA A 75 -3.66 7.86 -9.29
C ALA A 75 -4.86 8.44 -10.07
N ASP A 76 -6.08 8.25 -9.57
CA ASP A 76 -7.30 8.85 -10.12
C ASP A 76 -7.49 10.33 -9.69
N GLY A 77 -6.62 10.85 -8.82
CA GLY A 77 -6.68 12.21 -8.29
C GLY A 77 -7.63 12.39 -7.09
N ASP A 78 -8.16 11.30 -6.52
CA ASP A 78 -9.04 11.34 -5.36
C ASP A 78 -8.24 11.45 -4.04
N ILE A 79 -7.64 12.62 -3.83
CA ILE A 79 -6.82 12.93 -2.66
C ILE A 79 -7.72 13.10 -1.42
N ASP A 80 -8.87 13.77 -1.58
CA ASP A 80 -9.81 14.05 -0.49
C ASP A 80 -10.44 12.77 0.04
N GLY A 81 -10.78 11.81 -0.83
CA GLY A 81 -11.27 10.49 -0.42
C GLY A 81 -10.23 9.73 0.40
N VAL A 82 -8.96 9.77 0.00
CA VAL A 82 -7.88 9.16 0.80
C VAL A 82 -7.70 9.87 2.14
N TRP A 83 -7.76 11.20 2.16
CA TRP A 83 -7.69 11.99 3.39
C TRP A 83 -8.79 11.60 4.39
N GLU A 84 -10.04 11.56 3.92
CA GLU A 84 -11.20 11.18 4.73
C GLU A 84 -11.01 9.77 5.33
N GLN A 85 -10.58 8.81 4.52
CA GLN A 85 -10.39 7.43 4.99
C GLN A 85 -9.29 7.30 6.05
N VAL A 86 -8.22 8.09 5.98
CA VAL A 86 -7.19 8.10 7.03
C VAL A 86 -7.77 8.61 8.35
N VAL A 87 -8.59 9.67 8.32
CA VAL A 87 -9.26 10.21 9.50
C VAL A 87 -10.27 9.22 10.08
N LEU A 88 -11.12 8.62 9.25
CA LEU A 88 -12.10 7.62 9.69
C LEU A 88 -11.44 6.41 10.35
N LYS A 89 -10.31 5.95 9.79
CA LYS A 89 -9.50 4.88 10.37
C LYS A 89 -9.00 5.23 11.77
N GLN A 90 -8.49 6.44 11.98
CA GLN A 90 -8.03 6.91 13.29
C GLN A 90 -9.15 6.91 14.33
N LEU A 91 -10.37 7.25 13.91
CA LEU A 91 -11.54 7.30 14.77
C LEU A 91 -12.15 5.91 15.07
N GLY A 92 -11.59 4.84 14.49
CA GLY A 92 -12.13 3.48 14.63
C GLY A 92 -13.48 3.29 13.93
N ILE A 93 -13.85 4.23 13.05
CA ILE A 93 -15.09 4.16 12.28
C ILE A 93 -14.79 3.28 11.06
N ALA A 94 -15.26 2.04 11.08
CA ALA A 94 -15.32 1.25 9.86
C ALA A 94 -16.34 1.93 8.94
N ALA A 95 -15.88 2.49 7.82
CA ALA A 95 -16.79 2.93 6.76
C ALA A 95 -17.64 1.72 6.36
N SER A 96 -18.88 1.70 6.85
CA SER A 96 -19.88 0.69 6.54
C SER A 96 -20.51 1.11 5.21
N PHE A 97 -19.97 0.61 4.11
CA PHE A 97 -20.65 0.61 2.82
C PHE A 97 -20.46 -0.76 2.17
#